data_AF-A0A838PHN8-F1
#
_entry.id   AF-A0A838PHN8-F1
#
_cell.length_a   1.000
_cell.length_b   1.000
_cell.length_c   1.000
_cell.angle_alpha   90.00
_cell.angle_beta   90.00
_cell.angle_gamma   90.00
#
_symmetry.space_group_name_H-M   'P 1'
#
loop_
_entity.id
_entity.type
_entity.pdbx_description
1 polymer ?
#
loop_
_entity_poly.entity_id
_entity_poly.type
_entity_poly.pdbx_seq_one_letter_code
_entity_poly.pdbx_strand_id
1 'polypeptide(L)' 'MPDLAAILLRKSMGSLDSGRQRCSDCRRVPLVGECLHEMDNGRTLCGLCVTHLPVEKRQAVRTERVHASERALAIVPRAA' A
#
# COMPACT_ATOMS: atom_id res chain seq x y z
N MET A 1 -26.60 20.61 6.22
CA MET A 1 -26.64 19.20 5.76
C MET A 1 -25.76 19.12 4.51
N PRO A 2 -24.77 18.20 4.44
CA PRO A 2 -24.00 18.03 3.22
C PRO A 2 -24.91 17.58 2.08
N ASP A 3 -24.73 18.15 0.89
CA ASP A 3 -25.43 17.73 -0.32
C ASP A 3 -25.09 16.28 -0.69
N LEU A 4 -26.01 15.60 -1.37
CA LEU A 4 -25.90 14.20 -1.78
C LEU A 4 -24.60 13.93 -2.56
N ALA A 5 -24.21 14.85 -3.45
CA ALA A 5 -22.95 14.75 -4.19
C ALA A 5 -21.75 14.64 -3.23
N ALA A 6 -21.74 15.42 -2.14
CA ALA A 6 -20.68 15.41 -1.14
C ALA A 6 -20.67 14.14 -0.27
N ILE A 7 -21.81 13.47 -0.11
CA ILE A 7 -21.92 12.18 0.58
C ILE A 7 -21.37 11.06 -0.32
N LEU A 8 -21.76 11.06 -1.60
CA LEU A 8 -21.29 10.07 -2.58
C LEU A 8 -19.78 10.16 -2.80
N LEU A 9 -19.23 11.37 -2.96
CA LEU A 9 -17.78 11.59 -3.09
C LEU A 9 -17.00 11.01 -1.92
N ARG A 10 -17.42 11.29 -0.68
CA ARG A 10 -16.76 10.75 0.53
C ARG A 10 -16.82 9.24 0.61
N LYS A 11 -17.97 8.64 0.26
CA LYS A 11 -18.13 7.18 0.24
C LYS A 11 -17.20 6.54 -0.79
N SER A 12 -17.10 7.12 -2.00
CA SER A 12 -16.21 6.64 -3.06
C SER A 12 -14.73 6.75 -2.66
N MET A 13 -14.32 7.88 -2.08
CA MET A 13 -12.94 8.07 -1.60
C MET A 13 -12.58 7.11 -0.46
N GLY A 14 -13.49 6.88 0.49
CA GLY A 14 -13.28 5.92 1.57
C GLY A 14 -13.12 4.49 1.06
N SER A 15 -13.89 4.12 0.03
CA SER A 15 -13.76 2.80 -0.62
C SER A 15 -12.41 2.62 -1.32
N LEU A 16 -11.80 3.69 -1.83
CA LEU A 16 -10.46 3.66 -2.44
C LEU A 16 -9.34 3.56 -1.39
N ASP A 17 -9.56 4.14 -0.22
CA ASP A 17 -8.61 4.09 0.91
C ASP A 17 -8.56 2.70 1.55
N SER A 18 -9.69 1.97 1.61
CA SER A 18 -9.76 0.62 2.19
C SER A 18 -8.89 -0.44 1.51
N GLY A 19 -8.43 -0.21 0.28
CA GLY A 19 -7.48 -1.10 -0.42
C GLY A 19 -6.01 -0.69 -0.27
N ARG A 20 -5.72 0.54 0.21
CA ARG A 20 -4.35 1.07 0.27
C ARG A 20 -3.71 0.72 1.60
N GLN A 21 -2.84 -0.29 1.57
CA GLN A 21 -1.99 -0.68 2.70
C GLN A 21 -1.13 0.52 3.16
N ARG A 22 -1.13 0.79 4.47
CA ARG A 22 -0.35 1.86 5.10
C ARG A 22 0.84 1.26 5.85
N CYS A 23 1.92 2.01 5.94
CA CYS A 23 3.04 1.60 6.78
C CYS A 23 2.61 1.57 8.25
N SER A 24 2.85 0.46 8.94
CA SER A 24 2.52 0.27 10.36
C SER A 24 3.38 1.10 11.31
N ASP A 25 4.40 1.79 10.80
CA ASP A 25 5.34 2.60 11.58
C ASP A 25 5.11 4.09 11.32
N CYS A 26 5.49 4.59 10.14
CA CYS A 26 5.32 6.00 9.80
C CYS A 26 3.91 6.39 9.32
N ARG A 27 2.98 5.42 9.19
CA ARG A 27 1.58 5.60 8.76
C ARG A 27 1.36 6.20 7.36
N ARG A 28 2.42 6.46 6.60
CA ARG A 28 2.30 6.91 5.20
C ARG A 28 1.61 5.86 4.34
N VAL A 29 0.89 6.31 3.33
CA VAL A 29 0.45 5.48 2.20
C VAL A 29 1.62 5.44 1.21
N PRO A 30 2.27 4.29 0.96
CA PRO A 30 3.36 4.22 0.01
C PRO A 30 2.87 4.55 -1.42
N LEU A 31 3.74 5.18 -2.19
CA LEU A 31 3.49 5.60 -3.56
C LEU A 31 3.59 4.43 -4.52
N VAL A 32 2.97 4.58 -5.69
CA VAL A 32 3.10 3.64 -6.80
C VAL A 32 4.58 3.39 -7.12
N GLY A 33 4.94 2.12 -7.29
CA GLY A 33 6.30 1.69 -7.58
C GLY A 33 7.17 1.44 -6.34
N GLU A 34 6.80 1.99 -5.18
CA GLU A 34 7.44 1.66 -3.91
C GLU A 34 7.04 0.26 -3.42
N CYS A 35 7.80 -0.27 -2.46
CA CYS A 35 7.54 -1.58 -1.86
C CYS A 35 6.94 -1.47 -0.45
N LEU A 36 6.01 -2.37 -0.16
CA LEU A 36 5.55 -2.75 1.16
C LEU A 36 6.12 -4.12 1.51
N HIS A 37 6.62 -4.23 2.73
CA HIS A 37 7.23 -5.43 3.28
C HIS A 37 6.34 -5.94 4.41
N GLU A 38 5.80 -7.14 4.25
CA GLU A 38 5.12 -7.86 5.31
C GLU A 38 6.19 -8.53 6.19
N MET A 39 6.15 -8.24 7.48
CA MET A 39 7.07 -8.78 8.48
C MET A 39 6.47 -10.06 9.09
N ASP A 40 7.31 -10.86 9.73
CA ASP A 40 6.92 -12.09 10.44
C ASP A 40 5.80 -11.90 11.48
N ASN A 41 5.75 -10.74 12.12
CA ASN A 41 4.74 -10.35 13.09
C ASN A 41 3.44 -9.77 12.47
N GLY A 42 3.28 -9.87 11.15
CA GLY A 42 2.12 -9.38 10.41
C GLY A 42 2.07 -7.85 10.23
N ARG A 43 3.09 -7.11 10.67
CA ARG A 43 3.19 -5.67 10.37
C ARG A 43 3.61 -5.47 8.92
N THR A 44 3.00 -4.50 8.25
CA THR A 44 3.44 -4.06 6.92
C THR A 44 4.26 -2.78 7.04
N LEU A 45 5.49 -2.77 6.53
CA LEU A 45 6.41 -1.63 6.59
C LEU A 45 6.77 -1.13 5.19
N CYS A 46 6.90 0.18 5.02
CA CYS A 46 7.43 0.75 3.79
C CYS A 46 8.95 0.55 3.69
N GLY A 47 9.51 0.61 2.47
CA GLY A 47 10.95 0.45 2.25
C GLY A 47 11.84 1.35 3.12
N LEU A 48 11.39 2.58 3.45
CA LEU A 48 12.12 3.48 4.34
C LEU A 48 12.13 2.97 5.79
N CYS A 49 11.00 2.52 6.33
CA CYS A 49 10.94 2.01 7.70
C CYS A 49 11.71 0.70 7.85
N VAL A 50 11.77 -0.13 6.81
CA VAL A 50 12.58 -1.36 6.82
C VAL A 50 14.07 -1.05 6.91
N THR A 51 14.58 0.00 6.26
CA THR A 51 16.01 0.34 6.35
C THR A 51 16.41 0.84 7.73
N HIS A 52 15.48 1.33 8.54
CA HIS A 52 15.72 1.72 9.93
C HIS A 52 15.78 0.53 10.90
N LEU A 53 15.35 -0.66 10.50
CA LEU A 53 15.46 -1.85 11.36
C LEU A 53 16.90 -2.38 11.42
N PRO A 54 17.29 -3.06 12.51
CA PRO A 54 18.50 -3.89 12.55
C PRO A 54 18.47 -4.95 11.45
N VAL A 55 19.63 -5.30 10.88
CA VAL A 55 19.75 -6.19 9.71
C VAL A 55 19.06 -7.52 9.92
N GLU A 56 19.16 -8.07 11.14
CA GLU A 56 18.58 -9.35 11.55
C GLU A 56 17.05 -9.32 11.50
N LYS A 57 16.45 -8.13 11.61
CA LYS A 57 15.01 -7.90 11.59
C LYS A 57 14.49 -7.38 10.25
N ARG A 58 15.33 -7.30 9.21
CA ARG A 58 14.92 -6.81 7.87
C ARG A 58 14.31 -7.89 6.98
N GLN A 59 14.21 -9.13 7.47
CA GLN A 59 13.68 -10.22 6.67
C GLN A 59 12.14 -10.11 6.58
N ALA A 60 11.67 -9.72 5.40
CA ALA A 60 10.26 -9.70 5.09
C ALA A 60 9.79 -11.10 4.67
N VAL A 61 8.62 -11.53 5.15
CA VAL A 61 7.97 -12.77 4.68
C VAL A 61 7.40 -12.61 3.27
N ARG A 62 7.02 -11.38 2.91
CA ARG A 62 6.54 -11.02 1.58
C ARG A 62 6.90 -9.57 1.27
N THR A 63 7.25 -9.31 0.01
CA THR A 63 7.43 -7.94 -0.49
C THR A 63 6.53 -7.73 -1.70
N GLU A 64 5.74 -6.67 -1.68
CA GLU A 64 4.82 -6.31 -2.75
C GLU A 64 5.05 -4.88 -3.20
N ARG A 65 5.03 -4.66 -4.52
CA ARG A 65 5.13 -3.33 -5.11
C ARG A 65 3.74 -2.70 -5.15
N VAL A 66 3.64 -1.44 -4.74
CA VAL A 66 2.38 -0.70 -4.83
C VAL A 66 2.06 -0.41 -6.29
N HIS A 67 0.88 -0.81 -6.72
CA HIS A 67 0.37 -0.59 -8.07
C HIS A 67 -0.52 0.67 -8.12
N ALA A 68 -0.59 1.31 -9.30
CA ALA A 68 -1.38 2.53 -9.51
C ALA A 68 -2.90 2.31 -9.44
N SER A 69 -3.33 1.10 -9.76
CA SER A 69 -4.74 0.75 -9.76
C SER A 69 -5.18 0.29 -8.37
N GLU A 70 -6.44 0.59 -8.05
CA GLU A 70 -7.15 0.06 -6.88
C GLU A 70 -7.35 -1.47 -6.94
N ARG A 71 -6.98 -2.10 -8.05
CA ARG A 71 -7.07 -3.55 -8.28
C ARG A 71 -5.77 -4.04 -8.91
N ALA A 72 -5.43 -5.31 -8.65
CA ALA A 72 -4.35 -5.97 -9.38
C ALA A 72 -4.71 -6.05 -10.86
N LEU A 73 -3.98 -5.32 -11.69
CA LEU A 73 -4.08 -5.44 -13.14
C LEU A 73 -3.21 -6.61 -13.59
N ALA A 74 -3.72 -7.39 -14.55
CA ALA A 74 -2.93 -8.45 -15.16
C ALA A 74 -1.71 -7.82 -15.87
N ILE A 75 -0.52 -8.27 -15.50
CA ILE A 75 0.72 -7.90 -16.19
C ILE A 75 0.85 -8.81 -17.41
N VAL A 76 0.60 -8.28 -18.59
CA VAL A 76 0.82 -8.99 -19.86
C VAL A 76 2.16 -8.58 -20.46
N PRO A 77 3.00 -9.53 -20.94
CA PRO A 77 4.21 -9.18 -21.64
C PRO A 77 3.87 -8.37 -22.90
N ARG A 78 4.64 -7.32 -23.14
CA ARG A 78 4.48 -6.50 -24.35
C ARG A 78 4.88 -7.36 -25.56
N ALA A 79 3.99 -7.47 -26.54
CA ALA A 79 4.30 -8.13 -27.81
C ALA A 79 5.51 -7.43 -28.46
N ALA A 80 6.47 -8.24 -28.93
CA ALA A 80 7.74 -7.80 -29.50
C ALA A 80 7.54 -7.06 -30.83
#